data_AF-A0A848SVV2-F1
#
_entry.id   AF-A0A848SVV2-F1
#
_cell.length_a   1.000
_cell.length_b   1.000
_cell.length_c   1.000
_cell.angle_alpha   90.00
_cell.angle_beta   90.00
_cell.angle_gamma   90.00
#
_symmetry.space_group_name_H-M   'P 1'
#
loop_
_entity.id
_entity.type
_entity.pdbx_description
1 polymer ?
#
loop_
_entity_poly.entity_id
_entity_poly.type
_entity_poly.pdbx_seq_one_letter_code
_entity_poly.pdbx_strand_id
1 'polypeptide(L)'
;MTPNKYSYIALASMLVRNRSHGKVLSRVQPDREEIDVFPTVYKMNTISALRKLFGQASEICIYRFTPEPAYHMNRALVFRFLLFMHKHMPEMFSTNLMIFVRK
;
A
#
# COMPACT_ATOMS: atom_id res chain seq x y z
N MET A 1 -0.86 7.12 9.10
CA MET A 1 -1.18 6.39 7.86
C MET A 1 -0.22 5.22 7.72
N THR A 2 -0.66 4.05 7.24
CA THR A 2 0.21 2.88 7.03
C THR A 2 -0.20 2.13 5.76
N PRO A 3 0.73 1.49 5.03
CA PRO A 3 0.38 0.63 3.91
C PRO A 3 -0.56 -0.50 4.34
N ASN A 4 -1.56 -0.81 3.52
CA ASN A 4 -2.45 -1.94 3.76
C ASN A 4 -1.79 -3.23 3.28
N LYS A 5 -1.68 -4.23 4.17
CA LYS A 5 -1.12 -5.56 3.86
C LYS A 5 -1.90 -6.26 2.75
N TYR A 6 -3.19 -6.00 2.63
CA TYR A 6 -4.06 -6.56 1.61
C TYR A 6 -4.16 -5.70 0.35
N SER A 7 -3.31 -4.67 0.21
CA SER A 7 -3.32 -3.86 -1.00
C SER A 7 -2.93 -4.67 -2.23
N TYR A 8 -3.46 -4.31 -3.40
CA TYR A 8 -3.04 -4.95 -4.65
C TYR A 8 -1.53 -4.83 -4.89
N ILE A 9 -0.91 -3.75 -4.40
CA ILE A 9 0.55 -3.53 -4.45
C ILE A 9 1.27 -4.53 -3.55
N ALA A 10 0.82 -4.71 -2.30
CA ALA A 10 1.41 -5.69 -1.39
C ALA A 10 1.23 -7.13 -1.89
N LEU A 11 0.07 -7.45 -2.46
CA LEU A 11 -0.17 -8.75 -3.09
C LEU A 11 0.75 -8.98 -4.29
N ALA A 12 0.88 -7.99 -5.18
CA ALA A 12 1.78 -8.05 -6.32
C ALA A 12 3.26 -8.14 -5.88
N SER A 13 3.67 -7.39 -4.86
CA SER A 13 5.04 -7.41 -4.36
C SER A 13 5.41 -8.74 -3.69
N MET A 14 4.45 -9.42 -3.05
CA MET A 14 4.64 -10.79 -2.53
C MET A 14 4.88 -11.82 -3.64
N LEU A 15 4.32 -11.61 -4.84
CA LEU A 15 4.58 -12.47 -6.00
C LEU A 15 5.97 -12.19 -6.60
N VAL A 16 6.46 -10.95 -6.52
CA VAL A 16 7.80 -10.55 -6.98
C VAL A 16 8.84 -10.91 -5.92
N ARG A 17 9.21 -12.20 -5.89
CA ARG A 17 10.20 -12.83 -5.00
C ARG A 17 11.47 -11.97 -4.84
N ASN A 18 11.86 -11.71 -3.58
CA ASN A 18 12.88 -10.77 -3.05
C ASN A 18 14.21 -10.54 -3.83
N ARG A 19 14.61 -11.41 -4.77
CA ARG A 19 15.93 -11.32 -5.43
C ARG A 19 16.01 -10.24 -6.51
N SER A 20 14.89 -9.64 -6.91
CA SER A 20 14.83 -8.62 -7.96
C SER A 20 14.11 -7.34 -7.53
N HIS A 21 13.81 -7.19 -6.23
CA HIS A 21 12.94 -6.14 -5.72
C HIS A 21 13.44 -4.73 -6.09
N GLY A 22 14.74 -4.44 -5.90
CA GLY A 22 15.33 -3.15 -6.26
C GLY A 22 15.27 -2.82 -7.76
N LYS A 23 15.61 -3.79 -8.63
CA LYS A 23 15.61 -3.60 -10.10
C LYS A 23 14.20 -3.49 -10.70
N VAL A 24 13.21 -4.10 -10.07
CA VAL A 24 11.80 -3.96 -10.46
C VAL A 24 11.25 -2.63 -9.95
N LEU A 25 11.59 -2.24 -8.72
CA LEU A 25 11.17 -0.96 -8.14
C LEU A 25 11.69 0.24 -8.95
N SER A 26 12.96 0.25 -9.36
CA SER A 26 13.53 1.34 -10.18
C SER A 26 12.91 1.47 -11.57
N ARG A 27 12.28 0.40 -12.08
CA ARG A 27 11.51 0.46 -13.34
C ARG A 27 10.07 0.88 -13.13
N VAL A 28 9.46 0.48 -12.01
CA VAL A 28 8.03 0.72 -11.74
C VAL A 28 7.78 2.10 -11.13
N GLN A 29 8.72 2.58 -10.32
CA GLN A 29 8.78 3.94 -9.79
C GLN A 29 10.14 4.58 -10.16
N PRO A 30 10.25 5.14 -11.38
CA PRO A 30 11.52 5.67 -11.87
C PRO A 30 12.07 6.83 -11.02
N ASP A 31 11.20 7.57 -10.33
CA ASP A 31 11.58 8.73 -9.52
C ASP A 31 11.92 8.36 -8.06
N ARG A 32 11.92 7.07 -7.70
CA ARG A 32 12.23 6.63 -6.33
C ARG A 32 13.70 6.27 -6.18
N GLU A 33 14.41 7.08 -5.40
CA GLU A 33 15.82 6.88 -5.06
C GLU A 33 16.08 5.52 -4.37
N GLU A 34 17.15 4.83 -4.76
CA GLU A 34 17.51 3.50 -4.23
C GLU A 34 17.76 3.52 -2.70
N ILE A 35 18.13 4.68 -2.16
CA ILE A 35 18.37 4.91 -0.73
C ILE A 35 17.07 4.72 0.09
N ASP A 36 15.89 4.86 -0.53
CA ASP A 36 14.59 4.71 0.12
C ASP A 36 14.04 3.26 0.06
N VAL A 37 14.86 2.28 -0.35
CA VAL A 37 14.45 0.87 -0.41
C VAL A 37 14.71 0.17 0.94
N PHE A 38 13.78 0.35 1.88
CA PHE A 38 13.79 -0.39 3.15
C PHE A 38 13.16 -1.79 3.02
N PRO A 39 13.62 -2.79 3.81
CA PRO A 39 12.94 -4.07 3.91
C PRO A 39 11.48 -3.89 4.32
N THR A 40 10.55 -4.49 3.57
CA THR A 40 9.12 -4.35 3.87
C THR A 40 8.74 -5.20 5.08
N VAL A 41 8.37 -4.55 6.19
CA VAL A 41 7.96 -5.22 7.44
C VAL A 41 6.50 -4.91 7.75
N TYR A 42 5.65 -5.93 7.77
CA TYR A 42 4.22 -5.77 8.05
C TYR A 42 3.90 -6.00 9.53
N LYS A 43 3.87 -4.92 10.34
CA LYS A 43 3.55 -4.98 11.78
C LYS A 43 2.17 -4.40 12.12
N MET A 44 1.82 -3.25 11.55
CA MET A 44 0.58 -2.51 11.84
C MET A 44 -0.33 -2.36 10.62
N ASN A 45 -0.14 -3.25 9.63
CA ASN A 45 -0.69 -3.10 8.29
C ASN A 45 -2.04 -3.80 8.10
N THR A 46 -2.68 -4.22 9.20
CA THR A 46 -4.00 -4.86 9.21
C THR A 46 -4.88 -4.26 10.30
N ILE A 47 -6.20 -4.22 10.06
CA ILE A 47 -7.18 -3.72 11.03
C ILE A 47 -7.10 -4.48 12.36
N SER A 48 -6.92 -5.81 12.31
CA SER A 48 -6.79 -6.64 13.53
C SER A 48 -5.55 -6.27 14.34
N ALA A 49 -4.39 -6.09 13.70
CA ALA A 49 -3.17 -5.67 14.38
C ALA A 49 -3.31 -4.29 15.03
N LEU A 50 -3.98 -3.35 14.35
CA LEU A 50 -4.26 -2.01 14.87
C LEU A 50 -5.17 -2.04 16.10
N ARG A 51 -6.28 -2.80 16.04
CA ARG A 51 -7.19 -2.98 17.19
C ARG A 51 -6.49 -3.64 18.38
N LYS A 52 -5.62 -4.62 18.14
CA LYS A 52 -4.82 -5.25 19.20
C LYS A 52 -3.83 -4.27 19.84
N LEU A 53 -3.21 -3.39 19.04
CA LEU A 53 -2.20 -2.45 19.51
C LEU A 53 -2.78 -1.34 20.40
N PHE A 54 -3.88 -0.71 19.98
CA PHE A 54 -4.46 0.43 20.69
C PHE A 54 -5.48 0.02 21.78
N GLY A 55 -5.84 -1.27 21.84
CA GLY A 55 -6.76 -1.81 22.82
C GLY A 55 -8.22 -1.42 22.58
N GLN A 56 -9.12 -1.96 23.39
CA GLN A 56 -10.57 -1.67 23.30
C GLN A 56 -10.96 -0.33 23.93
N ALA A 57 -10.08 0.25 24.75
CA ALA A 57 -10.34 1.52 25.44
C ALA A 57 -10.17 2.75 24.54
N SER A 58 -9.52 2.60 23.37
CA SER A 58 -9.35 3.69 22.41
C SER A 58 -10.42 3.60 21.33
N GLU A 59 -11.03 4.73 20.97
CA GLU A 59 -11.90 4.81 19.80
C GLU A 59 -11.00 4.88 18.55
N ILE A 60 -11.14 3.91 17.65
CA ILE A 60 -10.31 3.78 16.44
C ILE A 60 -11.21 3.88 15.20
N CYS A 61 -11.00 4.93 14.43
CA CYS A 61 -11.62 5.10 13.11
C CYS A 61 -10.59 4.79 12.02
N ILE A 62 -10.92 3.86 11.13
CA ILE A 62 -10.03 3.41 10.06
C ILE A 62 -10.70 3.66 8.71
N TYR A 63 -10.05 4.46 7.88
CA TYR A 63 -10.44 4.70 6.50
C TYR A 63 -9.45 4.01 5.55
N ARG A 64 -9.98 3.43 4.48
CA ARG A 64 -9.18 2.85 3.41
C ARG A 64 -9.01 3.92 2.34
N PHE A 65 -7.77 4.12 1.90
CA PHE A 65 -7.45 5.19 0.97
C PHE A 65 -6.47 4.71 -0.09
N THR A 66 -6.74 5.08 -1.33
CA THR A 66 -5.87 4.82 -2.48
C THR A 66 -5.56 6.16 -3.13
N PRO A 67 -4.31 6.66 -3.04
CA PRO A 67 -3.87 7.83 -3.77
C PRO A 67 -3.72 7.49 -5.26
N GLU A 68 -3.39 8.51 -6.06
CA GLU A 68 -3.08 8.32 -7.47
C GLU A 68 -1.99 7.24 -7.67
N PRO A 69 -2.12 6.39 -8.70
CA PRO A 69 -1.18 5.31 -8.90
C PRO A 69 0.21 5.86 -9.23
N ALA A 70 1.17 5.67 -8.33
CA ALA A 70 2.58 6.02 -8.54
C ALA A 70 3.36 4.97 -9.34
N TYR A 71 2.83 3.74 -9.45
CA TYR A 71 3.50 2.59 -10.07
C TYR A 71 3.18 2.44 -11.57
N HIS A 72 3.13 3.55 -12.32
CA HIS A 72 2.67 3.58 -13.72
C HIS A 72 3.79 3.70 -14.77
N MET A 73 5.07 3.67 -14.36
CA MET A 73 6.23 3.65 -15.27
C MET A 73 6.28 4.83 -16.28
N ASN A 74 5.73 6.00 -15.94
CA ASN A 74 5.56 7.12 -16.88
C ASN A 74 4.75 6.77 -18.16
N ARG A 75 3.95 5.70 -18.13
CA ARG A 75 3.08 5.29 -19.25
C ARG A 75 1.64 5.67 -18.99
N ALA A 76 1.09 6.54 -19.85
CA ALA A 76 -0.29 7.02 -19.75
C ALA A 76 -1.34 5.88 -19.82
N LEU A 77 -1.08 4.84 -20.62
CA LEU A 77 -1.96 3.67 -20.71
C LEU A 77 -2.04 2.89 -19.39
N VAL A 78 -0.89 2.68 -18.75
CA VAL A 78 -0.82 1.98 -17.46
C VAL A 78 -1.50 2.81 -16.38
N PHE A 79 -1.29 4.13 -16.39
CA PHE A 79 -1.95 5.05 -15.47
C PHE A 79 -3.48 4.98 -15.60
N ARG A 80 -4.02 5.06 -16.83
CA ARG A 80 -5.48 4.95 -17.08
C ARG A 80 -6.04 3.60 -16.67
N PHE A 81 -5.32 2.51 -16.95
CA PHE A 81 -5.70 1.18 -16.50
C PHE A 81 -5.75 1.09 -14.98
N LEU A 82 -4.75 1.61 -14.27
CA LEU A 82 -4.73 1.61 -12.81
C LEU A 82 -5.85 2.47 -12.22
N LEU A 83 -6.18 3.62 -12.81
CA LEU A 83 -7.35 4.42 -12.40
C LEU A 83 -8.66 3.65 -12.60
N PHE A 84 -8.81 2.95 -13.72
CA PHE A 84 -9.97 2.10 -13.96
C PHE A 84 -10.05 0.98 -12.92
N MET A 85 -8.93 0.32 -12.63
CA MET A 85 -8.88 -0.69 -11.58
C MET A 85 -9.24 -0.10 -10.22
N HIS A 86 -8.67 1.05 -9.82
CA HIS A 86 -8.97 1.71 -8.55
C HIS A 86 -10.46 2.04 -8.40
N LYS A 87 -11.12 2.44 -9.50
CA LYS A 87 -12.56 2.73 -9.51
C LYS A 87 -13.42 1.50 -9.27
N HIS A 88 -13.02 0.33 -9.78
CA HIS A 88 -13.81 -0.90 -9.72
C HIS A 88 -13.38 -1.89 -8.64
N MET A 89 -12.20 -1.69 -8.07
CA MET A 89 -11.62 -2.58 -7.08
C MET A 89 -12.31 -2.40 -5.72
N PRO A 90 -12.61 -3.49 -5.00
CA PRO A 90 -13.12 -3.40 -3.64
C PRO A 90 -12.18 -2.60 -2.74
N GLU A 91 -12.75 -1.79 -1.84
CA GLU A 91 -11.98 -0.97 -0.91
C GLU A 91 -10.97 -1.79 -0.08
N MET A 92 -11.24 -3.08 0.16
CA MET A 92 -10.31 -3.97 0.87
C MET A 92 -8.89 -3.98 0.31
N PHE A 93 -8.74 -3.76 -1.01
CA PHE A 93 -7.47 -3.75 -1.72
C PHE A 93 -6.84 -2.35 -1.84
N SER A 94 -7.40 -1.36 -1.13
CA SER A 94 -6.83 -0.01 -1.07
C SER A 94 -5.38 -0.05 -0.62
N THR A 95 -4.57 0.89 -1.11
CA THR A 95 -3.12 0.87 -0.84
C THR A 95 -2.77 1.22 0.59
N ASN A 96 -3.57 2.07 1.23
CA ASN A 96 -3.27 2.61 2.55
C ASN A 96 -4.45 2.52 3.53
N LEU A 97 -4.10 2.48 4.81
CA LEU A 97 -5.01 2.65 5.94
C LEU A 97 -4.71 4.00 6.59
N MET A 98 -5.69 4.90 6.58
CA MET A 98 -5.74 6.10 7.40
C MET A 98 -6.38 5.74 8.73
N ILE A 99 -5.70 6.09 9.83
CA ILE A 99 -6.05 5.62 11.17
C ILE A 99 -6.11 6.85 12.05
N PHE A 100 -7.26 7.06 12.67
CA PHE A 100 -7.51 8.09 13.67
C PHE A 100 -7.79 7.39 14.99
N VAL A 101 -7.03 7.74 16.02
CA VAL A 101 -7.17 7.17 17.36
C VAL A 101 -7.52 8.29 18.31
N ARG A 102 -8.63 8.13 19.03
CA ARG A 102 -9.02 9.00 20.14
C ARG A 102 -8.88 8.23 21.44
N LYS A 103 -8.16 8.84 22.39
CA LYS A 103 -8.03 8.37 23.76
C LYS A 103 -9.01 9.09 24.66
#